data_AF-J2JU43-F1
#
_entry.id   AF-J2JU43-F1
#
_cell.length_a   1.000
_cell.length_b   1.000
_cell.length_c   1.000
_cell.angle_alpha   90.00
_cell.angle_beta   90.00
_cell.angle_gamma   90.00
#
_symmetry.space_group_name_H-M   'P 1'
#
loop_
_entity.id
_entity.type
_entity.pdbx_description
1 polymer ?
#
loop_
_entity_poly.entity_id
_entity_poly.type
_entity_poly.pdbx_seq_one_letter_code
_entity_poly.pdbx_strand_id
1 'polypeptide(L)' 'MVNHEEQYSIWPADLEIPDGWTDAGFQGAKEDCLAHVERVWTDMRPLSLRG' A
#
# COMPACT_ATOMS: atom_id res chain seq x y z
N MET A 1 -2.87 -1.97 -0.87
CA MET A 1 -1.95 -3.09 -0.61
C MET A 1 -0.63 -2.58 -0.08
N VAL A 2 0.10 -3.43 0.64
CA VAL A 2 1.43 -3.16 1.19
C VAL A 2 2.38 -4.33 0.92
N ASN A 3 3.67 -4.07 0.74
CA ASN A 3 4.69 -5.11 0.59
C ASN A 3 5.64 -5.17 1.80
N HIS A 4 6.60 -6.11 1.78
CA HIS A 4 7.58 -6.31 2.86
C HIS A 4 8.54 -5.14 3.08
N GLU A 5 8.73 -4.26 2.09
CA GLU A 5 9.53 -3.04 2.19
C GLU A 5 8.69 -1.84 2.69
N GLU A 6 7.47 -2.07 3.18
CA GLU A 6 6.49 -1.06 3.60
C GLU A 6 6.13 -0.04 2.51
N GLN A 7 6.12 -0.49 1.26
CA GLN A 7 5.65 0.31 0.13
C GLN A 7 4.17 0.07 -0.11
N TYR A 8 3.44 1.14 -0.43
CA TYR A 8 2.01 1.08 -0.64
C TYR A 8 1.65 1.19 -2.13
N SER A 9 0.60 0.48 -2.53
CA SER A 9 0.00 0.59 -3.86
C SER A 9 -1.51 0.38 -3.79
N ILE A 10 -2.24 1.03 -4.70
CA ILE A 10 -3.66 0.74 -4.91
C ILE A 10 -3.82 -0.45 -5.86
N TRP A 11 -4.83 -1.27 -5.62
CA TRP A 11 -5.12 -2.46 -6.43
C TRP A 11 -6.62 -2.67 -6.52
N PRO A 12 -7.17 -3.12 -7.66
CA PRO A 12 -8.59 -3.47 -7.77
C PRO A 12 -8.95 -4.58 -6.80
N ALA A 13 -10.05 -4.41 -6.06
CA ALA A 13 -10.47 -5.36 -5.01
C ALA A 13 -11.05 -6.67 -5.56
N ASP A 14 -11.41 -6.69 -6.86
CA ASP A 14 -11.95 -7.83 -7.59
C ASP A 14 -10.87 -8.72 -8.22
N LEU A 15 -9.60 -8.30 -8.17
CA LEU A 15 -8.46 -9.06 -8.66
C LEU A 15 -7.73 -9.77 -7.51
N GLU A 16 -7.16 -10.93 -7.82
CA GLU A 16 -6.27 -11.63 -6.90
C GLU A 16 -5.08 -10.74 -6.54
N ILE A 17 -4.63 -10.84 -5.28
CA ILE A 17 -3.49 -10.08 -4.78
C ILE A 17 -2.20 -10.68 -5.38
N PRO A 18 -1.37 -9.88 -6.07
CA PRO A 18 -0.07 -10.32 -6.53
C PRO A 18 0.84 -10.85 -5.42
N ASP A 19 1.66 -11.84 -5.76
CA ASP A 19 2.68 -12.37 -4.84
C ASP A 19 3.59 -11.26 -4.28
N GLY A 20 3.91 -11.36 -2.98
CA GLY A 20 4.74 -10.38 -2.28
C GLY A 20 4.00 -9.13 -1.79
N TRP A 21 2.68 -9.05 -2.02
CA TRP A 21 1.81 -8.01 -1.49
C TRP A 21 0.75 -8.58 -0.55
N THR A 22 0.24 -7.73 0.33
CA THR A 22 -0.86 -8.04 1.25
C THR A 22 -1.89 -6.91 1.29
N ASP A 23 -3.09 -7.21 1.79
CA ASP A 23 -4.12 -6.21 2.04
C ASP A 23 -3.63 -5.16 3.07
N ALA A 24 -3.88 -3.88 2.79
CA ALA A 24 -3.42 -2.75 3.62
C ALA A 24 -4.48 -2.27 4.63
N GLY A 25 -5.61 -2.98 4.76
CA GLY A 25 -6.71 -2.66 5.68
C GLY A 25 -7.63 -1.53 5.22
N PHE A 26 -7.57 -1.14 3.95
CA PHE A 26 -8.41 -0.07 3.40
C PHE A 26 -8.86 -0.37 1.96
N GLN A 27 -10.16 -0.21 1.71
CA GLN A 27 -10.80 -0.36 0.41
C GLN A 27 -11.83 0.77 0.23
N GLY A 28 -11.92 1.32 -0.98
CA GLY A 28 -12.79 2.46 -1.27
C GLY A 28 -12.68 2.89 -2.73
N ALA A 29 -13.23 4.07 -3.04
CA ALA A 29 -12.99 4.68 -4.35
C ALA A 29 -11.49 4.94 -4.55
N LYS A 30 -11.08 5.06 -5.82
CA LYS A 30 -9.67 5.27 -6.17
C LYS A 30 -9.09 6.48 -5.43
N GLU A 31 -9.83 7.59 -5.38
CA GLU A 31 -9.42 8.81 -4.71
C GLU A 31 -9.22 8.60 -3.19
N ASP A 32 -10.13 7.88 -2.54
CA ASP A 32 -10.04 7.58 -1.11
C ASP A 32 -8.82 6.68 -0.79
N CYS A 33 -8.58 5.68 -1.64
CA CYS A 33 -7.42 4.80 -1.52
C CYS A 33 -6.10 5.58 -1.67
N LEU A 34 -6.03 6.49 -2.64
CA LEU A 34 -4.86 7.35 -2.83
C LEU A 34 -4.66 8.29 -1.62
N ALA A 35 -5.72 8.94 -1.15
CA ALA A 35 -5.67 9.80 0.04
C ALA A 35 -5.24 9.02 1.30
N HIS A 36 -5.68 7.77 1.44
CA HIS A 36 -5.22 6.90 2.52
C HIS A 36 -3.71 6.64 2.41
N VAL A 37 -3.22 6.26 1.23
CA VAL A 37 -1.79 6.00 0.99
C VAL A 37 -0.94 7.24 1.31
N GLU A 38 -1.34 8.42 0.83
CA GLU A 38 -0.67 9.69 1.13
C GLU A 38 -0.58 9.98 2.64
N ARG A 39 -1.64 9.64 3.38
CA ARG A 39 -1.69 9.86 4.84
C ARG A 39 -0.80 8.90 5.62
N VAL A 40 -0.68 7.64 5.19
CA VAL A 40 0.01 6.59 5.97
C VAL A 40 1.46 6.37 5.55
N TRP A 41 1.80 6.66 4.29
CA TRP A 41 3.14 6.45 3.75
C TRP A 41 4.05 7.67 4.00
N THR A 42 4.32 7.96 5.27
CA THR A 42 5.03 9.18 5.70
C THR A 42 6.55 9.10 5.54
N ASP A 43 7.14 7.90 5.62
CA ASP A 43 8.54 7.64 5.28
C ASP A 43 8.58 6.73 4.04
N MET A 44 8.95 7.30 2.90
CA MET A 44 9.00 6.58 1.63
C MET A 44 10.30 5.82 1.40
N ARG A 45 11.25 5.86 2.35
CA ARG A 45 12.44 5.03 2.26
C ARG A 45 12.03 3.55 2.39
N PRO A 46 12.56 2.65 1.54
CA PRO A 46 12.42 1.21 1.73
C PRO A 46 12.78 0.82 3.15
N LEU A 47 12.04 -0.12 3.74
CA LEU A 47 12.28 -0.58 5.12
C LEU A 47 13.74 -0.98 5.33
N SER A 48 14.36 -1.63 4.35
CA SER A 48 15.77 -2.02 4.35
C SER A 48 16.76 -0.85 4.48
N LEU A 49 16.34 0.38 4.22
CA LEU A 49 17.15 1.61 4.31
C LEU A 49 16.82 2.48 5.54
N ARG A 50 15.91 2.02 6.41
CA ARG A 50 15.58 2.69 7.68
C ARG A 50 16.48 2.14 8.79
N GLY A 51 17.66 2.73 8.94
CA GLY A 51 18.62 2.48 10.03
C GLY A 51 18.61 3.57 11.08
#